data_AF-A0A1F8CR87-F1
#
_entry.id   AF-A0A1F8CR87-F1
#
_cell.length_a   1.000
_cell.length_b   1.000
_cell.length_c   1.000
_cell.angle_alpha   90.00
_cell.angle_beta   90.00
_cell.angle_gamma   90.00
#
_symmetry.space_group_name_H-M   'P 1'
#
loop_
_entity.id
_entity.type
_entity.pdbx_description
1 polymer ?
#
loop_
_entity_poly.entity_id
_entity_poly.type
_entity_poly.pdbx_seq_one_letter_code
_entity_poly.pdbx_strand_id
1 'polypeptide(L)'
;MVKQYVVVKHARSDEQRLVLEQINTDGVCPFCPENLSHYHRQPILIEGKHWVVTKNQWPYANTSLQLLVITKRHIEHISELTAQEWVDLGEVVARASLEFKIDSGAMCMRFGEPGLSSASVTHLHAQIIVSDPKALESVKFKIGKG
;
A
#
# COMPACT_ATOMS: atom_id res chain seq x y z
N MET A 1 -16.89 -15.24 -12.07
CA MET A 1 -15.46 -15.33 -11.74
C MET A 1 -15.30 -15.00 -10.27
N VAL A 2 -14.48 -15.73 -9.52
CA VAL A 2 -14.22 -15.41 -8.11
C VAL A 2 -13.43 -14.10 -8.04
N LYS A 3 -13.85 -13.17 -7.19
CA LYS A 3 -13.17 -11.88 -7.03
C LYS A 3 -11.78 -12.13 -6.42
N GLN A 4 -10.73 -11.72 -7.13
CA GLN A 4 -9.35 -11.87 -6.67
C GLN A 4 -8.93 -10.63 -5.89
N TYR A 5 -8.58 -10.78 -4.61
CA TYR A 5 -8.14 -9.68 -3.75
C TYR A 5 -6.62 -9.51 -3.69
N VAL A 6 -5.87 -10.59 -3.93
CA VAL A 6 -4.40 -10.57 -3.85
C VAL A 6 -3.73 -11.39 -4.95
N VAL A 7 -2.47 -11.05 -5.23
CA VAL A 7 -1.63 -11.70 -6.23
C VAL A 7 -0.40 -12.32 -5.57
N VAL A 8 -0.46 -13.62 -5.27
CA VAL A 8 0.58 -14.36 -4.51
C VAL A 8 1.95 -14.31 -5.18
N LYS A 9 2.02 -14.38 -6.52
CA LYS A 9 3.29 -14.29 -7.28
C LYS A 9 4.04 -12.96 -7.10
N HIS A 10 3.41 -11.93 -6.53
CA HIS A 10 4.04 -10.64 -6.22
C HIS A 10 4.56 -10.58 -4.78
N ALA A 11 4.52 -11.69 -4.03
CA ALA A 11 5.17 -11.79 -2.73
C ALA A 11 6.68 -11.58 -2.84
N ARG A 12 7.25 -10.91 -1.84
CA ARG A 12 8.68 -10.56 -1.76
C ARG A 12 9.43 -11.36 -0.71
N SER A 13 8.70 -12.11 0.11
CA SER A 13 9.22 -13.04 1.12
C SER A 13 8.28 -14.23 1.25
N ASP A 14 8.79 -15.34 1.81
CA ASP A 14 7.96 -16.52 2.08
C ASP A 14 6.86 -16.25 3.11
N GLU A 15 7.15 -15.43 4.12
CA GLU A 15 6.13 -14.99 5.09
C GLU A 15 5.00 -14.24 4.40
N GLN A 16 5.32 -13.27 3.53
CA GLN A 16 4.32 -12.55 2.77
C GLN A 16 3.52 -13.50 1.86
N ARG A 17 4.19 -14.46 1.21
CA ARG A 17 3.54 -15.46 0.35
C ARG A 17 2.48 -16.25 1.12
N LEU A 18 2.82 -16.76 2.31
CA LEU A 18 1.90 -17.52 3.16
C LEU A 18 0.69 -16.67 3.58
N VAL A 19 0.90 -15.40 3.93
CA VAL A 19 -0.20 -14.48 4.27
C VAL A 19 -1.12 -14.25 3.05
N LEU A 20 -0.56 -14.04 1.85
CA LEU A 20 -1.36 -13.85 0.63
C LEU A 20 -2.13 -15.12 0.23
N GLU A 21 -1.57 -16.31 0.46
CA GLU A 21 -2.26 -17.59 0.25
C GLU A 21 -3.43 -17.76 1.21
N GLN A 22 -3.25 -17.39 2.49
CA GLN A 22 -4.32 -17.39 3.47
C GLN A 22 -5.45 -16.41 3.08
N ILE A 23 -5.11 -15.19 2.67
CA ILE A 23 -6.09 -14.20 2.19
C ILE A 23 -6.92 -14.73 1.01
N ASN A 24 -6.27 -15.41 0.06
CA ASN A 24 -6.97 -16.03 -1.06
C ASN A 24 -7.91 -17.16 -0.61
N THR A 25 -7.51 -17.93 0.39
CA THR A 25 -8.33 -19.00 0.98
C THR A 25 -9.55 -18.42 1.70
N ASP A 26 -9.36 -17.34 2.46
CA ASP A 26 -10.42 -16.68 3.21
C ASP A 26 -11.37 -15.88 2.32
N GLY A 27 -10.92 -15.51 1.10
CA GLY A 27 -11.75 -14.84 0.10
C GLY A 27 -12.15 -13.41 0.50
N VAL A 28 -11.32 -12.73 1.31
CA VAL A 28 -11.58 -11.39 1.83
C VAL A 28 -10.51 -10.39 1.40
N CYS A 29 -10.84 -9.10 1.39
CA CYS A 29 -9.88 -8.04 1.13
C CYS A 29 -9.07 -7.72 2.40
N PRO A 30 -7.73 -7.81 2.38
CA PRO A 30 -6.92 -7.58 3.58
C PRO A 30 -6.81 -6.10 3.95
N PHE A 31 -7.21 -5.19 3.05
CA PHE A 31 -7.15 -3.74 3.25
C PHE A 31 -8.52 -3.13 3.57
N CYS A 32 -9.60 -3.92 3.56
CA CYS A 32 -10.87 -3.45 4.12
C CYS A 32 -10.73 -3.26 5.65
N PRO A 33 -11.34 -2.22 6.24
CA PRO A 33 -11.19 -1.89 7.66
C PRO A 33 -11.43 -3.07 8.62
N GLU A 34 -12.44 -3.89 8.35
CA GLU A 34 -12.82 -5.05 9.14
C GLU A 34 -11.77 -6.17 9.16
N ASN A 35 -10.90 -6.23 8.16
CA ASN A 35 -9.88 -7.28 8.01
C ASN A 35 -8.46 -6.75 8.20
N LEU A 36 -8.26 -5.42 8.20
CA LEU A 36 -6.95 -4.80 8.15
C LEU A 36 -6.04 -5.29 9.30
N SER A 37 -6.52 -5.25 10.54
CA SER A 37 -5.74 -5.68 11.72
C SER A 37 -5.43 -7.18 11.75
N HIS A 38 -6.18 -8.00 11.00
CA HIS A 38 -5.98 -9.43 10.92
C HIS A 38 -4.76 -9.78 10.04
N TYR A 39 -4.65 -9.15 8.87
CA TYR A 39 -3.59 -9.45 7.89
C TYR A 39 -2.43 -8.45 7.91
N HIS A 40 -2.68 -7.22 8.36
CA HIS A 40 -1.69 -6.15 8.46
C HIS A 40 -1.37 -5.83 9.91
N ARG A 41 -0.17 -6.20 10.36
CA ARG A 41 0.24 -6.13 11.77
C ARG A 41 0.80 -4.77 12.19
N GLN A 42 0.95 -3.83 11.26
CA GLN A 42 1.44 -2.49 11.60
C GLN A 42 0.29 -1.63 12.14
N PRO A 43 0.53 -0.82 13.18
CA PRO A 43 -0.49 0.05 13.73
C PRO A 43 -0.87 1.16 12.73
N ILE A 44 -2.08 1.68 12.88
CA ILE A 44 -2.50 2.93 12.26
C ILE A 44 -1.76 4.07 12.96
N LEU A 45 -0.98 4.82 12.19
CA LEU A 45 -0.16 5.94 12.64
C LEU A 45 -0.91 7.26 12.48
N ILE A 46 -1.61 7.42 11.36
CA ILE A 46 -2.46 8.56 11.05
C ILE A 46 -3.79 8.03 10.55
N GLU A 47 -4.88 8.55 11.09
CA GLU A 47 -6.23 8.29 10.62
C GLU A 47 -6.83 9.58 10.06
N GLY A 48 -7.14 9.55 8.76
CA GLY A 48 -7.96 10.55 8.07
C GLY A 48 -9.42 10.11 8.03
N LYS A 49 -10.25 10.91 7.36
CA LYS A 49 -11.67 10.58 7.21
C LYS A 49 -11.88 9.40 6.26
N HIS A 50 -11.09 9.35 5.20
CA HIS A 50 -11.19 8.40 4.09
C HIS A 50 -9.95 7.50 3.95
N TRP A 51 -8.83 7.87 4.57
CA TRP A 51 -7.58 7.10 4.49
C TRP A 51 -7.02 6.74 5.87
N VAL A 52 -6.26 5.65 5.93
CA VAL A 52 -5.41 5.30 7.08
C VAL A 52 -3.96 5.20 6.62
N VAL A 53 -3.03 5.62 7.47
CA VAL A 53 -1.59 5.54 7.21
C VAL A 53 -0.96 4.55 8.18
N THR A 54 -0.18 3.63 7.64
CA THR A 54 0.60 2.63 8.40
C THR A 54 2.02 2.56 7.85
N LYS A 55 2.93 1.89 8.57
CA LYS A 55 4.18 1.43 7.95
C LYS A 55 3.87 0.28 6.99
N ASN A 56 4.64 0.16 5.92
CA ASN A 56 4.60 -1.06 5.12
C ASN A 56 5.17 -2.21 5.94
N GLN A 57 4.38 -3.28 6.12
CA GLN A 57 4.81 -4.48 6.84
C GLN A 57 5.97 -5.19 6.14
N TRP A 58 6.04 -5.07 4.82
CA TRP A 58 7.14 -5.56 4.01
C TRP A 58 7.67 -4.39 3.18
N PRO A 59 8.56 -3.54 3.71
CA PRO A 59 9.14 -2.44 2.95
C PRO A 59 10.00 -2.95 1.77
N TYR A 60 10.29 -2.09 0.80
CA TYR A 60 11.24 -2.39 -0.27
C TYR A 60 12.67 -2.40 0.27
N ALA A 61 13.57 -3.08 -0.45
CA ALA A 61 14.99 -2.91 -0.20
C ALA A 61 15.40 -1.44 -0.42
N ASN A 62 16.44 -1.01 0.28
CA ASN A 62 17.03 0.32 0.17
C ASN A 62 16.12 1.48 0.64
N THR A 63 15.06 1.20 1.41
CA THR A 63 14.22 2.25 2.01
C THR A 63 14.53 2.43 3.49
N SER A 64 14.62 3.68 3.95
CA SER A 64 14.65 4.02 5.37
C SER A 64 13.25 4.13 5.96
N LEU A 65 12.27 4.50 5.14
CA LEU A 65 10.86 4.58 5.50
C LEU A 65 10.00 4.21 4.28
N GLN A 66 8.98 3.38 4.51
CA GLN A 66 7.91 3.18 3.56
C GLN A 66 6.58 3.13 4.30
N LEU A 67 5.67 4.03 3.91
CA LEU A 67 4.32 4.09 4.45
C LEU A 67 3.32 3.56 3.41
N LEU A 68 2.25 2.96 3.91
CA LEU A 68 1.05 2.67 3.14
C LEU A 68 -0.02 3.69 3.53
N VAL A 69 -0.71 4.23 2.54
CA VAL A 69 -1.88 5.09 2.71
C VAL A 69 -3.04 4.37 2.04
N ILE A 70 -3.92 3.79 2.84
CA ILE A 70 -4.93 2.81 2.41
C ILE A 70 -6.30 3.48 2.45
N THR A 71 -7.07 3.40 1.37
CA THR A 71 -8.46 3.90 1.38
C THR A 71 -9.29 3.08 2.36
N LYS A 72 -10.19 3.71 3.12
CA LYS A 72 -11.14 2.99 3.97
C LYS A 72 -12.24 2.33 3.14
N ARG A 73 -12.62 2.94 2.02
CA ARG A 73 -13.59 2.39 1.07
C ARG A 73 -12.85 1.48 0.09
N HIS A 74 -13.37 0.26 -0.12
CA HIS A 74 -12.83 -0.65 -1.14
C HIS A 74 -13.07 -0.07 -2.53
N ILE A 75 -12.00 0.40 -3.16
CA ILE A 75 -11.91 0.75 -4.59
C ILE A 75 -10.64 0.17 -5.18
N GLU A 76 -10.60 -0.02 -6.50
CA GLU A 76 -9.48 -0.70 -7.18
C GLU A 76 -8.80 0.21 -8.21
N HIS A 77 -9.49 1.27 -8.62
CA HIS A 77 -9.02 2.22 -9.61
C HIS A 77 -9.03 3.67 -9.11
N ILE A 78 -8.03 4.43 -9.53
CA ILE A 78 -7.85 5.83 -9.13
C ILE A 78 -9.01 6.75 -9.57
N SER A 79 -9.71 6.39 -10.65
CA SER A 79 -10.89 7.12 -11.14
C SER A 79 -12.13 6.94 -10.28
N GLU A 80 -12.12 6.01 -9.33
CA GLU A 80 -13.22 5.80 -8.37
C GLU A 80 -13.12 6.75 -7.17
N LEU A 81 -11.98 7.45 -7.00
CA LEU A 81 -11.80 8.42 -5.94
C LEU A 81 -12.73 9.63 -6.13
N THR A 82 -13.45 9.96 -5.07
CA THR A 82 -14.21 11.20 -4.97
C THR A 82 -13.28 12.39 -4.71
N ALA A 83 -13.76 13.61 -4.98
CA ALA A 83 -13.02 14.82 -4.66
C ALA A 83 -12.65 14.91 -3.16
N GLN A 84 -13.53 14.46 -2.27
CA GLN A 84 -13.27 14.49 -0.83
C GLN A 84 -12.20 13.48 -0.41
N GLU A 85 -12.14 12.31 -1.05
CA GLU A 85 -11.08 11.33 -0.82
C GLU A 85 -9.73 11.84 -1.32
N TRP A 86 -9.71 12.61 -2.42
CA TRP A 86 -8.49 13.28 -2.88
C TRP A 86 -7.99 14.36 -1.90
N VAL A 87 -8.90 15.17 -1.36
CA VAL A 87 -8.56 16.16 -0.33
C VAL A 87 -7.99 15.49 0.92
N ASP A 88 -8.67 14.47 1.44
CA ASP A 88 -8.22 13.72 2.62
C ASP A 88 -6.87 13.01 2.36
N LEU A 89 -6.63 12.50 1.14
CA LEU A 89 -5.33 11.94 0.75
C LEU A 89 -4.22 12.98 0.88
N GLY A 90 -4.44 14.19 0.34
CA GLY A 90 -3.49 15.30 0.43
C GLY A 90 -3.20 15.69 1.88
N GLU A 91 -4.25 15.76 2.71
CA GLU A 91 -4.13 16.08 4.14
C GLU A 91 -3.31 15.03 4.91
N VAL A 92 -3.61 13.74 4.74
CA VAL A 92 -2.88 12.68 5.46
C VAL A 92 -1.44 12.54 4.97
N VAL A 93 -1.18 12.77 3.68
CA VAL A 93 0.19 12.75 3.11
C VAL A 93 1.01 13.94 3.62
N ALA A 94 0.42 15.14 3.66
CA ALA A 94 1.08 16.32 4.21
C ALA A 94 1.40 16.13 5.69
N ARG A 95 0.46 15.59 6.47
CA ARG A 95 0.67 15.24 7.89
C ARG A 95 1.78 14.21 8.06
N ALA A 96 1.77 13.13 7.28
CA ALA A 96 2.82 12.12 7.30
C ALA A 96 4.19 12.71 6.97
N SER A 97 4.26 13.61 5.99
CA SER A 97 5.52 14.30 5.63
C SER A 97 6.10 15.07 6.81
N LEU A 98 5.26 15.82 7.54
CA LEU A 98 5.67 16.60 8.71
C LEU A 98 6.03 15.71 9.92
N GLU A 99 5.17 14.74 10.26
CA GLU A 99 5.36 13.86 11.42
C GLU A 99 6.61 12.97 11.30
N PHE A 100 6.87 12.47 10.09
CA PHE A 100 8.02 11.60 9.81
C PHE A 100 9.25 12.37 9.30
N LYS A 101 9.18 13.71 9.21
CA LYS A 101 10.27 14.58 8.74
C LYS A 101 10.83 14.12 7.40
N ILE A 102 9.94 13.93 6.43
CA ILE A 102 10.30 13.40 5.10
C ILE A 102 10.88 14.54 4.26
N ASP A 103 12.21 14.61 4.19
CA ASP A 103 12.92 15.62 3.40
C ASP A 103 12.97 15.28 1.90
N SER A 104 12.89 14.00 1.56
CA SER A 104 12.89 13.51 0.17
C SER A 104 12.14 12.18 0.06
N GLY A 105 11.53 11.92 -1.09
CA GLY A 105 10.83 10.68 -1.34
C GLY A 105 9.92 10.74 -2.56
N ALA A 106 9.14 9.67 -2.76
CA ALA A 106 8.13 9.61 -3.79
C ALA A 106 6.80 9.13 -3.22
N MET A 107 5.71 9.75 -3.66
CA MET A 107 4.36 9.20 -3.50
C MET A 107 3.96 8.50 -4.81
N CYS A 108 3.47 7.27 -4.70
CA CYS A 108 3.06 6.48 -5.85
C CYS A 108 1.83 5.64 -5.55
N MET A 109 1.02 5.38 -6.58
CA MET A 109 -0.15 4.51 -6.53
C MET A 109 -0.07 3.55 -7.71
N ARG A 110 -0.42 2.29 -7.47
CA ARG A 110 -0.76 1.34 -8.54
C ARG A 110 -2.27 1.19 -8.57
N PHE A 111 -2.82 1.12 -9.77
CA PHE A 111 -4.24 0.94 -10.02
C PHE A 111 -4.45 0.09 -11.28
N GLY A 112 -5.66 -0.43 -11.44
CA GLY A 112 -6.03 -1.26 -12.58
C GLY A 112 -5.71 -2.75 -12.39
N GLU A 113 -5.72 -3.50 -13.48
CA GLU A 113 -5.67 -4.95 -13.43
C GLU A 113 -4.37 -5.48 -12.78
N PRO A 114 -4.45 -6.30 -11.71
CA PRO A 114 -3.28 -6.87 -11.03
C PRO A 114 -2.44 -7.82 -11.91
N GLY A 115 -3.00 -8.31 -13.02
CA GLY A 115 -2.25 -9.09 -14.02
C GLY A 115 -1.26 -8.24 -14.81
N LEU A 116 -1.58 -6.95 -14.98
CA LEU A 116 -0.82 -5.95 -15.74
C LEU A 116 0.04 -5.06 -14.82
N SER A 117 -0.43 -4.83 -13.59
CA SER A 117 0.31 -4.07 -12.58
C SER A 117 1.10 -5.00 -11.64
N SER A 118 2.19 -4.51 -11.05
CA SER A 118 2.90 -5.23 -9.98
C SER A 118 2.22 -5.12 -8.61
N ALA A 119 0.89 -4.91 -8.57
CA ALA A 119 0.14 -4.78 -7.32
C ALA A 119 -0.08 -6.15 -6.66
N SER A 120 0.18 -6.24 -5.36
CA SER A 120 -0.07 -7.47 -4.59
C SER A 120 -1.49 -7.54 -4.02
N VAL A 121 -2.17 -6.39 -3.89
CA VAL A 121 -3.53 -6.24 -3.33
C VAL A 121 -4.35 -5.38 -4.28
N THR A 122 -5.59 -5.76 -4.55
CA THR A 122 -6.48 -5.07 -5.52
C THR A 122 -7.21 -3.86 -4.94
N HIS A 123 -7.00 -3.57 -3.65
CA HIS A 123 -7.50 -2.38 -2.99
C HIS A 123 -6.51 -1.22 -3.22
N LEU A 124 -7.02 -0.10 -3.72
CA LEU A 124 -6.25 1.12 -3.95
C LEU A 124 -5.52 1.58 -2.68
N HIS A 125 -4.23 1.82 -2.83
CA HIS A 125 -3.41 2.39 -1.77
C HIS A 125 -2.28 3.20 -2.40
N ALA A 126 -1.96 4.32 -1.76
CA ALA A 126 -0.74 5.06 -2.03
C ALA A 126 0.40 4.51 -1.17
N GLN A 127 1.61 4.76 -1.64
CA GLN A 127 2.84 4.49 -0.91
C GLN A 127 3.66 5.75 -0.87
N ILE A 128 4.18 6.08 0.31
CA ILE A 128 5.22 7.10 0.48
C ILE A 128 6.52 6.34 0.69
N ILE A 129 7.50 6.54 -0.19
CA ILE A 129 8.76 5.81 -0.24
C ILE A 129 9.90 6.78 -0.01
N VAL A 130 10.70 6.53 1.02
CA VAL A 130 11.92 7.29 1.33
C VAL A 130 13.11 6.35 1.19
N SER A 131 14.05 6.71 0.31
CA SER A 131 15.29 5.96 0.14
C SER A 131 16.16 6.06 1.39
N ASP A 132 16.88 4.99 1.70
CA ASP A 132 17.97 5.05 2.67
C ASP A 132 19.16 5.78 2.03
N PRO A 133 19.60 6.94 2.56
CA PRO A 133 20.72 7.69 2.01
C PRO A 133 22.06 6.93 2.07
N LYS A 134 22.13 5.83 2.86
CA LYS A 134 23.32 4.97 2.95
C LYS A 134 23.26 3.77 2.02
N ALA A 135 22.14 3.52 1.34
CA ALA A 135 22.03 2.40 0.42
C ALA A 135 22.92 2.60 -0.82
N LEU A 136 23.56 1.51 -1.26
CA LEU A 136 24.41 1.52 -2.45
C LEU A 136 23.61 1.48 -3.76
N GLU A 137 22.34 1.07 -3.69
CA GLU A 137 21.43 0.95 -4.83
C GLU A 137 20.17 1.78 -4.63
N SER A 138 19.55 2.20 -5.74
CA SER A 138 18.27 2.91 -5.72
C SER A 138 17.10 2.01 -5.30
N VAL A 139 16.04 2.63 -4.79
CA VAL A 139 14.76 1.95 -4.56
C VAL A 139 14.06 1.74 -5.90
N LYS A 140 13.57 0.52 -6.14
CA LYS A 140 12.88 0.17 -7.39
C LYS A 140 11.38 -0.02 -7.16
N PHE A 141 10.57 0.91 -7.67
CA PHE A 141 9.11 0.78 -7.70
C PHE A 141 8.65 0.19 -9.04
N LYS A 142 8.32 -1.11 -9.06
CA LYS A 142 7.82 -1.78 -10.27
C LYS A 142 6.36 -1.40 -10.54
N ILE A 143 6.04 -1.00 -11.76
CA ILE A 143 4.66 -0.67 -12.18
C ILE A 143 4.02 -1.85 -12.93
N GLY A 144 4.79 -2.64 -13.68
CA GLY A 144 4.33 -3.81 -14.42
C GLY A 144 5.47 -4.81 -14.66
N LYS A 145 5.22 -5.84 -15.48
CA LYS A 145 6.27 -6.76 -15.92
C LYS A 145 7.26 -6.00 -16.80
N GLY A 146 8.53 -5.96 -16.37
CA GLY A 146 9.68 -5.66 -17.20
C GLY A 146 10.43 -6.96 -17.46
#